data_AF-A0A950FAH4-F1
#
_entry.id   AF-A0A950FAH4-F1
#
_cell.length_a   1.000
_cell.length_b   1.000
_cell.length_c   1.000
_cell.angle_alpha   90.00
_cell.angle_beta   90.00
_cell.angle_gamma   90.00
#
_symmetry.space_group_name_H-M   'P 1'
#
loop_
_entity.id
_entity.type
_entity.pdbx_description
1 polymer ?
#
loop_
_entity_poly.entity_id
_entity_poly.type
_entity_poly.pdbx_seq_one_letter_code
_entity_poly.pdbx_strand_id
1 'polypeptide(L)'
;MATEIVTGRGVYRLIAAAPLEYVKSSVVLTVAMERTDGIERFVTRCRIAQELAGEPLEADRIIERLKGWFVREFESTREAALKAIRSERRLHEITFDQANRGPF
;
A
#
# COMPACT_ATOMS: atom_id res chain seq x y z
N MET A 1 5.78 11.64 -4.11
CA MET A 1 5.38 11.68 -5.53
C MET A 1 4.24 10.67 -5.73
N ALA A 2 3.32 10.87 -6.69
CA ALA A 2 2.28 9.88 -6.96
C ALA A 2 2.75 8.90 -8.05
N THR A 3 2.65 7.59 -7.78
CA THR A 3 3.04 6.54 -8.72
C THR A 3 1.82 5.96 -9.39
N GLU A 4 1.78 5.90 -10.72
CA GLU A 4 0.63 5.35 -11.45
C GLU A 4 0.76 3.86 -11.72
N ILE A 5 -0.35 3.13 -11.55
CA ILE A 5 -0.52 1.74 -11.96
C ILE A 5 -1.69 1.58 -12.91
N VAL A 6 -1.56 0.64 -13.84
CA VAL A 6 -2.64 0.24 -14.75
C VAL A 6 -3.22 -1.08 -14.24
N THR A 7 -4.54 -1.15 -14.08
CA THR A 7 -5.24 -2.35 -13.59
C THR A 7 -6.39 -2.68 -14.52
N GLY A 8 -7.03 -3.85 -14.34
CA GLY A 8 -8.23 -4.21 -15.10
C GLY A 8 -9.42 -3.25 -14.91
N ARG A 9 -9.38 -2.38 -13.89
CA ARG A 9 -10.43 -1.37 -13.59
C ARG A 9 -10.06 0.05 -14.01
N GLY A 10 -8.89 0.26 -14.62
CA GLY A 10 -8.41 1.57 -15.05
C GLY A 10 -7.07 1.95 -14.42
N VAL A 11 -6.73 3.24 -14.53
CA VAL A 11 -5.45 3.77 -14.02
C VAL A 11 -5.65 4.33 -12.61
N TYR A 12 -4.82 3.90 -11.67
CA TYR A 12 -4.81 4.33 -10.28
C TYR A 12 -3.50 5.02 -9.93
N ARG A 13 -3.59 6.04 -9.07
CA ARG A 13 -2.46 6.72 -8.44
C ARG A 13 -2.26 6.16 -7.05
N LEU A 14 -1.05 5.68 -6.78
CA LEU A 14 -0.56 5.32 -5.45
C LEU A 14 0.06 6.56 -4.83
N ILE A 15 -0.43 6.93 -3.66
CA ILE A 15 -0.04 8.14 -2.96
C ILE A 15 0.27 7.77 -1.52
N ALA A 16 1.39 8.24 -0.99
CA ALA A 16 1.65 8.22 0.44
C ALA A 16 0.61 9.13 1.13
N ALA A 17 -0.38 8.52 1.76
CA ALA A 17 -1.51 9.23 2.36
C ALA A 17 -1.17 9.84 3.74
N ALA A 18 -0.07 9.40 4.34
CA ALA A 18 0.47 9.90 5.59
C ALA A 18 2.01 9.82 5.57
N PRO A 19 2.72 10.58 6.44
CA PRO A 19 4.15 10.40 6.66
C PRO A 19 4.48 8.95 7.06
N LEU A 20 5.71 8.52 6.77
CA LEU A 20 6.20 7.22 7.24
C LEU A 20 6.19 7.19 8.77
N GLU A 21 5.58 6.13 9.32
CA GLU A 21 5.54 5.88 10.74
C GLU A 21 6.57 4.80 11.09
N TYR A 22 7.42 5.06 12.07
CA TYR A 22 8.39 4.09 12.58
C TYR A 22 7.84 3.45 13.85
N VAL A 23 7.59 2.16 13.81
CA VAL A 23 6.97 1.42 14.91
C VAL A 23 7.82 0.20 15.27
N LYS A 24 8.56 0.29 16.38
CA LYS A 24 9.48 -0.76 16.86
C LYS A 24 10.47 -1.16 15.75
N SER A 25 10.36 -2.39 15.24
CA SER A 25 11.18 -2.99 14.17
C SER A 25 10.45 -3.02 12.83
N SER A 26 9.52 -2.09 12.61
CA SER A 26 8.74 -1.99 11.38
C SER A 26 8.55 -0.55 10.96
N VAL A 27 8.41 -0.36 9.66
CA VAL A 27 8.03 0.90 9.02
C VAL A 27 6.61 0.73 8.51
N VAL A 28 5.74 1.67 8.84
CA VAL A 28 4.35 1.68 8.40
C VAL A 28 4.17 2.79 7.37
N LEU A 29 3.73 2.40 6.19
CA LEU A 29 3.36 3.28 5.10
C LEU A 29 1.85 3.20 4.87
N THR A 30 1.17 4.34 4.93
CA THR A 30 -0.25 4.40 4.54
C THR A 30 -0.34 4.80 3.08
N VAL A 31 -0.91 3.93 2.24
CA VAL A 31 -1.04 4.13 0.79
C VAL A 31 -2.50 4.37 0.44
N ALA A 32 -2.79 5.51 -0.19
CA ALA A 32 -4.05 5.74 -0.89
C ALA A 32 -3.93 5.32 -2.35
N MET A 33 -4.93 4.62 -2.85
CA MET A 33 -5.09 4.27 -4.25
C MET A 33 -6.30 5.01 -4.79
N GLU A 34 -6.07 5.91 -5.72
CA GLU A 34 -7.07 6.79 -6.30
C GLU A 34 -7.17 6.57 -7.80
N ARG A 35 -8.36 6.21 -8.28
CA ARG A 35 -8.59 6.11 -9.71
C ARG A 35 -8.46 7.50 -10.34
N THR A 36 -7.86 7.57 -11.52
CA THR A 36 -7.56 8.83 -12.22
C THR A 36 -8.79 9.69 -12.55
N ASP A 37 -9.98 9.08 -12.65
CA ASP A 37 -11.26 9.78 -12.83
C ASP A 37 -11.96 10.16 -11.52
N GLY A 38 -11.36 9.85 -10.36
CA GLY A 38 -11.88 10.19 -9.04
C GLY A 38 -13.08 9.35 -8.56
N ILE A 39 -13.54 8.37 -9.34
CA ILE A 39 -14.73 7.57 -9.01
C ILE A 39 -14.47 6.62 -7.84
N GLU A 40 -13.22 6.16 -7.70
CA GLU A 40 -12.84 5.20 -6.68
C GLU A 40 -11.59 5.65 -5.93
N ARG A 41 -11.67 5.56 -4.60
CA ARG A 41 -10.54 5.74 -3.70
C ARG A 41 -10.63 4.74 -2.56
N PHE A 42 -9.52 4.10 -2.25
CA PHE A 42 -9.38 3.29 -1.05
C PHE A 42 -7.99 3.46 -0.44
N VAL A 43 -7.86 3.12 0.84
CA VAL A 43 -6.63 3.31 1.61
C VAL A 43 -6.27 2.00 2.30
N THR A 44 -4.99 1.66 2.27
CA THR A 44 -4.42 0.50 2.96
C THR A 44 -3.19 0.91 3.76
N ARG A 45 -2.91 0.19 4.85
CA ARG A 45 -1.66 0.33 5.61
C ARG A 45 -0.73 -0.83 5.24
N CYS A 46 0.49 -0.51 4.87
CA CYS A 46 1.56 -1.47 4.66
C CYS A 46 2.51 -1.41 5.85
N ARG A 47 2.53 -2.45 6.68
CA ARG A 47 3.52 -2.63 7.75
C ARG A 47 4.66 -3.48 7.20
N ILE A 48 5.86 -2.93 7.15
CA ILE A 48 7.03 -3.57 6.56
C ILE A 48 8.07 -3.77 7.65
N ALA A 49 8.58 -4.99 7.81
CA ALA A 49 9.69 -5.26 8.72
C ALA A 49 10.91 -4.41 8.31
N GLN A 50 11.55 -3.75 9.28
CA GLN A 50 12.63 -2.79 8.99
C GLN A 50 13.82 -3.43 8.25
N GLU A 51 14.11 -4.69 8.57
CA GLU A 51 15.10 -5.54 7.89
C GLU A 51 14.81 -5.77 6.39
N LEU A 52 13.56 -5.65 5.97
CA LEU A 52 13.12 -5.81 4.58
C LEU A 52 13.04 -4.48 3.83
N ALA A 53 12.69 -3.41 4.54
CA ALA A 53 12.49 -2.09 3.94
C ALA A 53 13.79 -1.54 3.32
N GLY A 54 14.94 -1.83 3.93
CA GLY A 54 16.27 -1.37 3.47
C GLY A 54 16.48 0.13 3.62
N GLU A 55 17.72 0.61 3.51
CA GLU A 55 18.04 2.05 3.58
C GLU A 55 18.42 2.61 2.20
N PRO A 56 17.99 3.84 1.84
CA PRO A 56 17.25 4.81 2.65
C PRO A 56 15.72 4.56 2.70
N LEU A 57 15.12 4.84 3.86
CA LEU A 57 13.69 4.68 4.13
C LEU A 57 12.90 5.91 3.65
N GLU A 58 12.58 5.93 2.36
CA GLU A 58 11.79 6.99 1.73
C GLU A 58 10.44 6.44 1.24
N ALA A 59 9.35 7.16 1.51
CA ALA A 59 8.00 6.73 1.17
C ALA A 59 7.86 6.43 -0.34
N ASP A 60 8.41 7.32 -1.17
CA ASP A 60 8.36 7.21 -2.63
C ASP A 60 9.10 5.97 -3.13
N ARG A 61 10.26 5.64 -2.54
CA ARG A 61 11.02 4.42 -2.87
C ARG A 61 10.26 3.14 -2.50
N ILE A 62 9.61 3.15 -1.33
CA ILE A 62 8.78 2.04 -0.87
C ILE A 62 7.57 1.86 -1.78
N ILE A 63 6.89 2.95 -2.18
CA ILE A 63 5.77 2.91 -3.12
C ILE A 63 6.20 2.34 -4.48
N GLU A 64 7.34 2.77 -5.01
CA GLU A 64 7.86 2.23 -6.27
C GLU A 64 8.12 0.72 -6.20
N ARG A 65 8.66 0.21 -5.09
CA ARG A 65 8.83 -1.24 -4.87
C ARG A 65 7.48 -1.96 -4.78
N LEU A 66 6.51 -1.36 -4.10
CA LEU A 66 5.15 -1.92 -3.93
C LEU A 66 4.34 -1.91 -5.23
N LYS A 67 4.67 -1.05 -6.20
CA LYS A 67 3.93 -0.86 -7.46
C LYS A 67 3.60 -2.17 -8.16
N GLY A 68 4.60 -3.02 -8.42
CA GLY A 68 4.41 -4.28 -9.13
C GLY A 68 3.58 -5.28 -8.34
N TRP A 69 3.73 -5.28 -7.01
CA TRP A 69 2.93 -6.12 -6.11
C TRP A 69 1.46 -5.68 -6.12
N PHE A 70 1.18 -4.38 -6.02
CA PHE A 70 -0.18 -3.85 -6.07
C PHE A 70 -0.88 -4.07 -7.40
N VAL A 71 -0.15 -4.06 -8.53
CA VAL A 71 -0.74 -4.42 -9.83
C VAL A 71 -1.24 -5.87 -9.82
N ARG A 72 -0.44 -6.79 -9.27
CA ARG A 72 -0.79 -8.21 -9.21
C ARG A 72 -1.92 -8.49 -8.22
N GLU A 73 -1.85 -7.90 -7.04
CA GLU A 73 -2.79 -8.12 -5.92
C GLU A 73 -3.91 -7.07 -5.87
N PHE A 74 -4.17 -6.38 -6.99
CA PHE A 74 -5.04 -5.19 -6.98
C PHE A 74 -6.46 -5.51 -6.50
N GLU A 75 -7.11 -6.50 -7.10
CA GLU A 75 -8.51 -6.83 -6.80
C GLU A 75 -8.67 -7.35 -5.36
N SER A 76 -7.78 -8.26 -4.93
CA SER A 76 -7.80 -8.80 -3.57
C SER A 76 -7.59 -7.71 -2.53
N THR A 77 -6.62 -6.82 -2.75
CA THR A 77 -6.33 -5.69 -1.86
C THR A 77 -7.49 -4.71 -1.80
N ARG A 78 -8.06 -4.36 -2.97
CA ARG A 78 -9.19 -3.44 -3.07
C ARG A 78 -10.40 -3.96 -2.31
N GLU A 79 -10.77 -5.22 -2.53
CA GLU A 79 -11.92 -5.83 -1.84
C GLU A 79 -11.70 -5.91 -0.33
N ALA A 80 -10.49 -6.30 0.10
CA ALA A 80 -10.14 -6.34 1.51
C ALA A 80 -10.18 -4.94 2.16
N ALA A 81 -9.67 -3.91 1.48
CA ALA A 81 -9.72 -2.52 1.94
C ALA A 81 -11.16 -2.01 2.08
N LEU A 82 -12.00 -2.22 1.07
CA LEU A 82 -13.40 -1.81 1.09
C LEU A 82 -14.22 -2.60 2.12
N LYS A 83 -13.91 -3.88 2.35
CA LYS A 83 -14.55 -4.69 3.38
C LYS A 83 -14.14 -4.22 4.78
N ALA A 84 -12.84 -4.05 5.03
CA ALA A 84 -12.32 -3.64 6.33
C ALA A 84 -12.93 -2.30 6.79
N ILE A 85 -13.03 -1.32 5.88
CA ILE A 85 -13.63 -0.03 6.22
C ILE A 85 -15.13 -0.13 6.49
N ARG A 86 -15.88 -0.93 5.71
CA ARG A 86 -17.34 -1.08 5.83
C ARG A 86 -17.75 -1.90 7.06
N SER A 87 -17.06 -3.00 7.31
CA SER A 87 -17.44 -3.97 8.34
C SER A 87 -16.76 -3.72 9.68
N GLU A 88 -15.48 -3.33 9.66
CA GLU A 88 -14.64 -3.28 10.86
C GLU A 88 -14.28 -1.85 11.26
N ARG A 89 -14.65 -0.85 10.43
CA ARG A 89 -14.35 0.57 10.63
C ARG A 89 -12.86 0.84 10.88
N ARG A 90 -11.98 0.05 10.25
CA ARG A 90 -10.53 0.19 10.31
C ARG A 90 -9.90 0.13 8.92
N LEU A 91 -8.70 0.68 8.81
CA LEU A 91 -7.89 0.51 7.60
C LEU A 91 -7.46 -0.95 7.47
N HIS A 92 -7.55 -1.49 6.26
CA HIS A 92 -6.95 -2.78 5.95
C HIS A 92 -5.43 -2.67 6.09
N GLU A 93 -4.82 -3.67 6.73
CA GLU A 93 -3.39 -3.72 6.98
C GLU A 93 -2.79 -4.94 6.29
N ILE A 94 -1.72 -4.70 5.52
CA ILE A 94 -0.90 -5.71 4.85
C ILE A 94 0.45 -5.73 5.58
N THR A 95 0.86 -6.90 6.05
CA THR A 95 2.15 -7.07 6.74
C THR A 95 3.16 -7.74 5.82
N PHE A 96 4.33 -7.13 5.68
CA PHE A 96 5.48 -7.66 4.97
C PHE A 96 6.58 -8.00 5.96
N ASP A 97 6.87 -9.30 6.09
CA ASP A 97 7.85 -9.88 7.02
C ASP A 97 8.57 -11.07 6.38
N GLN A 98 9.43 -11.78 7.13
CA GLN A 98 10.19 -12.92 6.60
C GLN A 98 9.31 -14.03 6.02
N ALA A 99 8.10 -14.23 6.56
CA ALA A 99 7.18 -15.26 6.08
C ALA A 99 6.38 -14.77 4.87
N ASN A 100 6.06 -13.47 4.83
CA ASN A 100 5.25 -12.83 3.79
C ASN A 100 5.98 -11.64 3.20
N ARG A 101 7.11 -11.91 2.55
CA ARG A 101 8.03 -10.89 2.05
C ARG A 101 7.41 -9.93 1.02
N GLY A 102 6.44 -10.41 0.24
CA GLY A 102 5.80 -9.62 -0.81
C GLY A 102 6.82 -9.12 -1.83
N PRO A 103 7.00 -7.80 -2.03
CA PRO A 103 8.02 -7.23 -2.91
C PRO A 103 9.39 -6.98 -2.22
N PHE A 104 9.59 -7.43 -0.98
CA PHE A 104 10.81 -7.13 -0.21
C PHE A 104 11.78 -8.31 0.00
#